data_AF-A0A6N7WGZ6-F1
#
_entry.id   AF-A0A6N7WGZ6-F1
#
_cell.length_a   1.000
_cell.length_b   1.000
_cell.length_c   1.000
_cell.angle_alpha   90.00
_cell.angle_beta   90.00
_cell.angle_gamma   90.00
#
_symmetry.space_group_name_H-M   'P 1'
#
loop_
_entity.id
_entity.type
_entity.pdbx_description
1 polymer ?
#
loop_
_entity_poly.entity_id
_entity_poly.type
_entity_poly.pdbx_seq_one_letter_code
_entity_poly.pdbx_strand_id
1 'polypeptide(L)'
;MSTDKNFNYNYAFVFYDINEKRVAKIFKICKKYLVHYQKSVFRGDITPSKLIALKNELKKIIVEDEDFVCIVKLLNGNVFGEEVMGISESSEDLFL
;
A
#
# COMPACT_ATOMS: atom_id res chain seq x y z
N MET A 1 -26.05 7.64 -6.63
CA MET A 1 -25.05 7.35 -7.67
C MET A 1 -23.91 8.34 -7.55
N SER A 2 -22.78 7.93 -6.99
CA SER A 2 -21.53 8.68 -7.07
C SER A 2 -21.01 8.54 -8.50
N THR A 3 -20.77 9.65 -9.18
CA THR A 3 -20.13 9.67 -10.50
C THR A 3 -18.71 9.12 -10.37
N ASP A 4 -18.50 7.86 -10.75
CA ASP A 4 -17.17 7.29 -10.94
C ASP A 4 -16.51 7.97 -12.15
N LYS A 5 -15.94 9.16 -11.92
CA LYS A 5 -14.94 9.70 -12.82
C LYS A 5 -13.79 8.70 -12.84
N ASN A 6 -13.49 8.17 -14.03
CA ASN A 6 -12.34 7.29 -14.27
C ASN A 6 -11.04 8.09 -14.10
N PHE A 7 -10.63 8.26 -12.84
CA PHE A 7 -9.36 8.84 -12.51
C PHE A 7 -8.28 7.76 -12.58
N ASN A 8 -7.24 8.03 -13.37
CA ASN A 8 -6.02 7.23 -13.39
C ASN A 8 -5.19 7.61 -12.16
N TYR A 9 -5.36 6.82 -11.09
CA TYR A 9 -4.52 6.93 -9.91
C TYR A 9 -3.16 6.32 -10.21
N ASN A 10 -2.11 7.14 -10.07
CA ASN A 10 -0.75 6.74 -10.38
C ASN A 10 0.14 6.58 -9.14
N TYR A 11 -0.41 6.84 -7.94
CA TYR A 11 0.29 6.66 -6.67
C TYR A 11 -0.68 6.06 -5.64
N ALA A 12 -0.18 5.21 -4.75
CA ALA A 12 -0.98 4.66 -3.68
C ALA A 12 -0.21 4.58 -2.36
N PHE A 13 -0.96 4.70 -1.27
CA PHE A 13 -0.57 4.21 0.05
C PHE A 13 -1.37 2.96 0.37
N VAL A 14 -0.71 1.97 0.97
CA VAL A 14 -1.34 0.80 1.57
C VAL A 14 -1.02 0.81 3.05
N PHE A 15 -2.05 0.89 3.87
CA PHE A 15 -1.98 0.73 5.32
C PHE A 15 -2.60 -0.62 5.67
N TYR A 16 -1.97 -1.37 6.56
CA TYR A 16 -2.53 -2.66 6.97
C TYR A 16 -2.33 -2.96 8.45
N ASP A 17 -3.31 -3.67 9.01
CA ASP A 17 -3.20 -4.37 10.28
C ASP A 17 -3.66 -5.81 10.03
N ILE A 18 -2.73 -6.75 10.15
CA ILE A 18 -2.89 -8.12 9.63
C ILE A 18 -2.46 -9.10 10.69
N ASN A 19 -3.23 -10.18 10.84
CA ASN A 19 -2.86 -11.26 11.75
C ASN A 19 -1.48 -11.86 11.41
N GLU A 20 -0.67 -12.12 12.45
CA GLU A 20 0.69 -12.66 12.35
C GLU A 20 0.82 -13.90 11.45
N LYS A 21 -0.23 -14.73 11.38
CA LYS A 21 -0.26 -15.96 10.57
C LYS A 21 -0.09 -15.70 9.07
N ARG A 22 -0.40 -14.49 8.60
CA ARG A 22 -0.39 -14.13 7.16
C ARG A 22 0.28 -12.80 6.83
N VAL A 23 0.70 -12.02 7.83
CA VAL A 23 1.41 -10.73 7.62
C VAL A 23 2.62 -10.87 6.69
N ALA A 24 3.40 -11.95 6.81
CA ALA A 24 4.56 -12.20 5.95
C ALA A 24 4.18 -12.36 4.46
N LYS A 25 2.98 -12.91 4.17
CA LYS A 25 2.47 -13.03 2.79
C LYS A 25 2.00 -11.68 2.27
N ILE A 26 1.26 -10.91 3.09
CA ILE A 26 0.81 -9.56 2.74
C ILE A 26 2.01 -8.65 2.45
N PHE A 27 3.02 -8.65 3.32
CA PHE A 27 4.26 -7.91 3.13
C PHE A 27 4.92 -8.22 1.78
N LYS A 28 5.09 -9.51 1.46
CA LYS A 28 5.66 -9.95 0.18
C LYS A 28 4.82 -9.52 -1.01
N ILE A 29 3.49 -9.53 -0.90
CA ILE A 29 2.60 -9.05 -1.96
C ILE A 29 2.81 -7.53 -2.14
N CYS A 30 2.68 -6.73 -1.09
CA CYS A 30 2.85 -5.28 -1.15
C CYS A 30 4.21 -4.87 -1.74
N LYS A 31 5.30 -5.55 -1.34
CA LYS A 31 6.66 -5.29 -1.83
C LYS A 31 6.86 -5.55 -3.34
N LYS A 32 5.99 -6.34 -4.00
CA LYS A 32 6.02 -6.49 -5.48
C LYS A 32 5.54 -5.24 -6.21
N TYR A 33 4.71 -4.43 -5.56
CA TYR A 33 3.94 -3.35 -6.18
C TYR A 33 4.33 -1.96 -5.69
N LEU A 34 4.80 -1.85 -4.45
CA LEU A 34 5.05 -0.60 -3.74
C LEU A 34 6.33 -0.70 -2.91
N VAL A 35 6.83 0.45 -2.49
CA VAL A 35 8.01 0.59 -1.63
C VAL A 35 7.60 0.46 -0.17
N HIS A 36 8.38 -0.27 0.64
CA HIS A 36 8.12 -0.38 2.06
C HIS A 36 8.46 0.95 2.74
N TYR A 37 7.49 1.54 3.42
CA TYR A 37 7.65 2.86 4.04
C TYR A 37 7.79 2.79 5.56
N GLN A 38 6.95 1.98 6.20
CA GLN A 38 7.00 1.66 7.63
C GLN A 38 6.39 0.28 7.87
N LYS A 39 6.52 -0.27 9.09
CA LYS A 39 6.07 -1.63 9.49
C LYS A 39 4.74 -2.09 8.88
N SER A 40 3.76 -1.19 8.83
CA SER A 40 2.40 -1.44 8.35
C SER A 40 2.00 -0.53 7.18
N VAL A 41 2.98 0.07 6.50
CA VAL A 41 2.76 1.07 5.47
C VAL A 41 3.64 0.80 4.24
N PHE A 42 3.00 0.76 3.08
CA PHE A 42 3.66 0.77 1.78
C PHE A 42 3.19 1.97 0.97
N ARG A 43 4.06 2.53 0.15
CA ARG A 43 3.69 3.63 -0.75
C ARG A 43 4.49 3.63 -2.04
N GLY A 44 4.01 4.36 -3.04
CA GLY A 44 4.77 4.58 -4.27
C GLY A 44 3.90 4.70 -5.51
N ASP A 45 4.58 4.92 -6.63
CA ASP A 45 3.95 4.95 -7.94
C ASP A 45 3.38 3.58 -8.32
N ILE A 46 2.18 3.56 -8.87
CA ILE A 46 1.49 2.34 -9.26
C ILE A 46 0.58 2.60 -10.46
N THR A 47 0.62 1.74 -11.48
CA THR A 47 -0.30 1.85 -12.61
C THR A 47 -1.69 1.33 -12.22
N PRO A 48 -2.78 1.77 -12.89
CA PRO A 48 -4.12 1.24 -12.64
C PRO A 48 -4.22 -0.29 -12.74
N SER A 49 -3.51 -0.90 -13.71
CA SER A 49 -3.44 -2.36 -13.88
C SER A 49 -2.74 -3.06 -12.72
N LYS A 50 -1.60 -2.53 -12.26
CA LYS A 50 -0.88 -3.04 -11.09
C LYS A 50 -1.69 -2.89 -9.80
N LEU A 51 -2.43 -1.79 -9.65
CA LEU A 51 -3.32 -1.57 -8.51
C LEU A 51 -4.44 -2.61 -8.47
N ILE A 52 -5.04 -2.95 -9.61
CA ILE A 52 -6.04 -4.03 -9.70
C ILE A 52 -5.41 -5.37 -9.31
N ALA A 53 -4.22 -5.68 -9.83
CA ALA A 53 -3.50 -6.92 -9.52
C ALA A 53 -3.16 -7.04 -8.02
N LEU A 54 -2.64 -5.96 -7.42
CA LEU A 54 -2.38 -5.85 -5.99
C LEU A 54 -3.63 -6.16 -5.17
N LYS A 55 -4.77 -5.51 -5.48
CA LYS A 55 -6.04 -5.75 -4.79
C LYS A 55 -6.49 -7.21 -4.89
N ASN A 56 -6.33 -7.82 -6.06
CA ASN A 56 -6.71 -9.21 -6.29
C ASN A 56 -5.81 -10.21 -5.56
N GLU A 57 -4.50 -9.94 -5.45
CA GLU A 57 -3.60 -10.78 -4.65
C GLU A 57 -3.88 -10.65 -3.15
N LEU A 58 -4.10 -9.44 -2.65
CA LEU A 58 -4.41 -9.19 -1.24
C LEU A 58 -5.71 -9.87 -0.81
N LYS A 59 -6.78 -9.74 -1.61
CA LYS A 59 -8.09 -10.38 -1.33
C LYS A 59 -8.05 -11.91 -1.22
N LYS A 60 -7.05 -12.57 -1.82
CA LYS A 60 -6.90 -14.03 -1.71
C LYS A 60 -6.32 -14.49 -0.37
N ILE A 61 -5.72 -13.57 0.38
CA ILE A 61 -4.98 -13.86 1.61
C ILE A 61 -5.70 -13.32 2.84
N ILE A 62 -6.35 -12.16 2.70
CA ILE A 62 -7.03 -11.45 3.78
C ILE A 62 -8.25 -12.25 4.28
N VAL A 63 -8.47 -12.20 5.58
CA VAL A 63 -9.68 -12.69 6.24
C VAL A 63 -10.45 -11.49 6.79
N GLU A 64 -11.62 -11.20 6.22
CA GLU A 64 -12.33 -9.92 6.41
C GLU A 64 -12.74 -9.60 7.85
N ASP A 65 -12.89 -10.61 8.71
CA ASP A 65 -13.25 -10.48 10.13
C ASP A 65 -12.04 -10.34 11.06
N GLU A 66 -10.82 -10.58 10.57
CA GLU A 66 -9.59 -10.55 11.36
C GLU A 66 -8.58 -9.49 10.89
N ASP A 67 -8.71 -8.99 9.67
CA ASP A 67 -7.72 -8.13 9.01
C ASP A 67 -8.27 -6.78 8.61
N PHE A 68 -7.36 -5.82 8.49
CA PHE A 68 -7.61 -4.52 7.91
C PHE A 68 -6.59 -4.18 6.82
N VAL A 69 -7.09 -3.73 5.67
CA VAL A 69 -6.27 -3.09 4.62
C VAL A 69 -6.99 -1.87 4.09
N CYS A 70 -6.30 -0.72 4.11
CA CYS A 70 -6.73 0.52 3.50
C CYS A 70 -5.81 0.88 2.33
N ILE A 71 -6.38 1.20 1.17
CA ILE A 71 -5.62 1.69 0.02
C ILE A 71 -6.08 3.11 -0.31
N VAL A 72 -5.22 4.09 -0.04
CA VAL A 72 -5.43 5.48 -0.43
C VAL A 72 -4.83 5.68 -1.82
N LYS A 73 -5.63 6.21 -2.75
CA LYS A 73 -5.24 6.37 -4.16
C LYS A 73 -5.12 7.85 -4.49
N LEU A 74 -4.01 8.23 -5.12
CA LEU A 74 -3.68 9.61 -5.47
C LEU A 74 -3.44 9.73 -6.98
N LEU A 75 -3.73 10.89 -7.55
CA LEU A 75 -3.52 11.15 -8.99
C LEU A 75 -2.03 11.11 -9.37
N ASN A 76 -1.15 11.57 -8.47
CA ASN A 76 0.30 11.45 -8.56
C ASN A 76 0.94 11.66 -7.17
N GLY A 77 2.25 11.45 -7.07
CA GLY A 77 3.01 11.59 -5.82
C GLY A 77 3.23 13.02 -5.33
N ASN A 78 2.89 14.04 -6.13
CA ASN A 78 3.12 15.46 -5.78
C ASN A 78 1.91 16.13 -5.12
N VAL A 79 0.80 15.40 -4.94
CA VAL A 79 -0.48 16.00 -4.48
C VAL A 79 -0.72 15.85 -2.97
N PHE A 80 0.29 15.53 -2.18
CA PHE A 80 0.18 15.42 -0.73
C PHE A 80 1.35 16.08 -0.01
N GLY A 81 1.07 16.75 1.10
CA GLY A 81 2.08 17.16 2.06
C GLY A 81 2.39 16.01 3.00
N GLU A 82 3.67 15.82 3.32
CA GLU A 82 4.12 14.84 4.30
C GLU A 82 4.78 15.56 5.47
N GLU A 83 4.35 15.21 6.68
CA GLU A 83 5.00 15.59 7.92
C GLU A 83 5.30 14.31 8.71
N VAL A 84 6.56 14.10 9.05
CA VAL A 84 7.02 12.93 9.80
C VAL A 84 7.47 13.37 11.18
N MET A 85 6.92 12.76 12.22
CA MET A 85 7.35 12.95 13.60
C MET A 85 7.82 11.62 14.19
N GLY A 86 8.97 11.64 14.88
CA GLY A 86 9.56 10.44 15.49
C GLY A 86 10.47 9.67 14.53
N ILE A 87 10.63 8.37 14.78
CA ILE A 87 11.62 7.52 14.09
C ILE A 87 11.03 7.01 12.77
N SER A 88 11.72 7.30 11.67
CA SER A 88 11.51 6.66 10.37
C SER A 88 12.42 5.44 10.24
N GLU A 89 11.87 4.22 10.36
CA GLU A 89 12.58 2.99 9.98
C GLU A 89 12.50 2.81 8.45
N SER A 90 13.31 3.55 7.70
CA SER A 90 13.58 3.24 6.29
C SER A 90 14.59 2.09 6.25
N SER A 91 14.09 0.85 6.12
CA SER A 91 14.93 -0.35 6.02
C SER A 91 15.66 -0.50 4.68
N GLU A 92 15.51 0.46 3.75
CA GLU A 92 16.06 0.38 2.39
C GLU A 92 17.37 1.18 2.20
N ASP A 93 17.85 1.88 3.24
CA ASP A 93 19.15 2.56 3.24
C ASP A 93 20.34 1.66 3.67
N LEU A 94 20.13 0.34 3.84
CA LEU A 94 21.16 -0.59 4.36
C LEU A 94 22.09 -1.17 3.26
N PHE A 95 22.02 -0.70 2.02
CA PHE A 95 22.98 -1.09 0.99
C PHE A 95 23.49 0.15 0.21
N LEU A 96 24.53 0.76 0.78
CA LEU A 96 25.54 1.55 0.06
C LEU A 96 26.88 0.83 0.17
#